data_AF-A0A7U9N3R5-F1
#
_entry.id   AF-A0A7U9N3R5-F1
#
_cell.length_a   1.000
_cell.length_b   1.000
_cell.length_c   1.000
_cell.angle_alpha   90.00
_cell.angle_beta   90.00
_cell.angle_gamma   90.00
#
_symmetry.space_group_name_H-M   'P 1'
#
loop_
_entity.id
_entity.type
_entity.pdbx_description
1 polymer ?
#
loop_
_entity_poly.entity_id
_entity_poly.type
_entity_poly.pdbx_seq_one_letter_code
_entity_poly.pdbx_strand_id
1 'polypeptide(L)'
;MPGSDQKINYQYRPAKAIERKMLCDLIREIQLIRADGEMRYIGLGAKYFTDFLLLHNEFGITDMISIEAQKERQVRYDFNKPLKCIQMWYGTTNEILPQISGFDQKMNLIWLDFDDAFGESMLYDLQTICRNINIGSMFFISCNHSYRGEKQSEKRESFRESTGIFFDENIKNGDYTNKKMPYVIKKIIDDQIRRIIDLRNRTEKGTTVEYMQLLFLTYQDGAPMMTIGGILVDDELKNKINESKIVDKYTFISDGENVFSIDIPCLTNKEIQLILKNLPISKEEFQEHEEDFYGIEYEEICKFEKIYRYYPYYSEGVFTT
;
A
#
# COMPACT_ATOMS: atom_id res chain seq x y z
N MET A 1 15.67 -9.08 -1.27
CA MET A 1 16.29 -10.44 -1.39
C MET A 1 15.27 -11.32 -2.12
N PRO A 2 15.51 -11.77 -3.36
CA PRO A 2 14.51 -12.52 -4.10
C PRO A 2 14.29 -13.90 -3.46
N GLY A 3 13.06 -14.22 -3.07
CA GLY A 3 12.70 -15.54 -2.53
C GLY A 3 11.88 -15.58 -1.23
N SER A 4 11.25 -14.47 -0.83
CA SER A 4 10.26 -14.45 0.28
C SER A 4 9.13 -15.48 0.06
N ASP A 5 8.76 -15.73 -1.20
CA ASP A 5 7.80 -16.73 -1.69
C ASP A 5 8.08 -18.19 -1.28
N GLN A 6 9.31 -18.52 -0.85
CA GLN A 6 9.70 -19.89 -0.48
C GLN A 6 9.63 -20.17 1.02
N LYS A 7 9.46 -19.15 1.87
CA LYS A 7 9.58 -19.31 3.34
C LYS A 7 8.30 -19.10 4.13
N ILE A 8 7.23 -18.58 3.52
CA ILE A 8 6.00 -18.24 4.25
C ILE A 8 4.82 -18.92 3.55
N ASN A 9 4.10 -19.75 4.29
CA ASN A 9 2.87 -20.36 3.79
C ASN A 9 1.81 -19.24 3.62
N TYR A 10 1.10 -19.23 2.49
CA TYR A 10 0.28 -18.09 2.07
C TYR A 10 -0.91 -17.78 3.00
N GLN A 11 -1.27 -18.71 3.89
CA GLN A 11 -2.20 -18.48 5.00
C GLN A 11 -1.59 -17.64 6.16
N TYR A 12 -0.29 -17.34 6.14
CA TYR A 12 0.50 -16.80 7.26
C TYR A 12 0.88 -15.31 7.10
N ARG A 13 0.34 -14.61 6.10
CA ARG A 13 0.51 -13.15 5.94
C ARG A 13 -0.80 -12.38 6.22
N PRO A 14 -1.36 -12.50 7.43
CA PRO A 14 -2.66 -11.91 7.74
C PRO A 14 -2.65 -10.38 7.64
N ALA A 15 -1.51 -9.71 7.88
CA ALA A 15 -1.44 -8.26 7.77
C ALA A 15 -1.49 -7.79 6.32
N LYS A 16 -0.78 -8.46 5.40
CA LYS A 16 -0.90 -8.24 3.95
C LYS A 16 -2.32 -8.51 3.44
N ALA A 17 -3.00 -9.51 3.97
CA ALA A 17 -4.40 -9.78 3.63
C ALA A 17 -5.35 -8.66 4.10
N ILE A 18 -5.12 -8.11 5.29
CA ILE A 18 -5.86 -6.93 5.79
C ILE A 18 -5.61 -5.70 4.91
N GLU A 19 -4.35 -5.42 4.58
CA GLU A 19 -3.98 -4.32 3.69
C GLU A 19 -4.72 -4.40 2.35
N ARG A 20 -4.72 -5.57 1.72
CA ARG A 20 -5.43 -5.82 0.44
C ARG A 20 -6.90 -5.44 0.52
N LYS A 21 -7.59 -5.86 1.59
CA LYS A 21 -9.02 -5.56 1.76
C LYS A 21 -9.25 -4.07 2.05
N MET A 22 -8.38 -3.44 2.84
CA MET A 22 -8.43 -1.99 3.07
C MET A 22 -8.26 -1.21 1.76
N LEU A 23 -7.28 -1.60 0.93
CA LEU A 23 -7.09 -1.05 -0.41
C LEU A 23 -8.33 -1.24 -1.28
N CYS A 24 -8.95 -2.42 -1.27
CA CYS A 24 -10.19 -2.66 -2.03
C CYS A 24 -11.33 -1.74 -1.58
N ASP A 25 -11.54 -1.58 -0.27
CA ASP A 25 -12.55 -0.64 0.22
C ASP A 25 -12.27 0.80 -0.23
N LEU A 26 -11.01 1.25 -0.13
CA LEU A 26 -10.60 2.57 -0.62
C LEU A 26 -10.87 2.74 -2.12
N ILE A 27 -10.44 1.77 -2.94
CA ILE A 27 -10.63 1.80 -4.40
C ILE A 27 -12.11 1.87 -4.74
N ARG A 28 -12.96 1.10 -4.03
CA ARG A 28 -14.40 1.07 -4.26
C ARG A 28 -15.06 2.41 -3.97
N GLU A 29 -14.70 3.08 -2.87
CA GLU A 29 -15.23 4.40 -2.57
C GLU A 29 -14.85 5.42 -3.63
N ILE A 30 -13.58 5.44 -4.06
CA ILE A 30 -13.12 6.35 -5.11
C ILE A 30 -13.85 6.08 -6.43
N GLN A 31 -14.04 4.81 -6.80
CA GLN A 31 -14.78 4.45 -8.00
C GLN A 31 -16.23 4.94 -7.94
N LEU A 32 -16.90 4.80 -6.79
CA LEU A 32 -18.26 5.30 -6.58
C LEU A 32 -18.34 6.84 -6.66
N ILE A 33 -17.37 7.54 -6.08
CA ILE A 33 -17.31 9.01 -6.08
C ILE A 33 -17.12 9.57 -7.49
N ARG A 34 -16.28 8.92 -8.29
CA ARG A 34 -16.01 9.35 -9.66
C ARG A 34 -17.17 9.03 -10.62
N ALA A 35 -17.91 7.97 -10.34
CA ALA A 35 -19.02 7.47 -11.17
C ALA A 35 -18.62 7.18 -12.64
N ASP A 36 -17.34 6.89 -12.89
CA ASP A 36 -16.79 6.64 -14.23
C ASP A 36 -15.84 5.42 -14.30
N GLY A 37 -15.68 4.94 -15.54
CA GLY A 37 -14.40 4.45 -16.06
C GLY A 37 -14.11 2.95 -16.03
N GLU A 38 -13.72 2.43 -17.19
CA GLU A 38 -12.82 1.28 -17.27
C GLU A 38 -11.54 1.59 -16.49
N MET A 39 -10.99 0.59 -15.80
CA MET A 39 -9.75 0.73 -15.03
C MET A 39 -8.65 -0.10 -15.70
N ARG A 40 -7.41 0.39 -15.58
CA ARG A 40 -6.20 -0.41 -15.82
C ARG A 40 -5.51 -0.67 -14.50
N TYR A 41 -5.13 -1.92 -14.25
CA TYR A 41 -4.23 -2.25 -13.15
C TYR A 41 -2.80 -2.42 -13.66
N ILE A 42 -1.84 -1.77 -13.00
CA ILE A 42 -0.40 -1.94 -13.23
C ILE A 42 0.24 -2.33 -11.92
N GLY A 43 0.92 -3.48 -11.88
CA GLY A 43 1.53 -3.95 -10.64
C GLY A 43 2.59 -5.00 -10.84
N LEU A 44 2.99 -5.61 -9.73
CA LEU A 44 3.98 -6.68 -9.67
C LEU A 44 3.25 -7.98 -9.37
N GLY A 45 3.26 -8.92 -10.30
CA GLY A 45 2.50 -10.18 -10.21
C GLY A 45 3.19 -11.20 -9.33
N ALA A 46 4.54 -11.17 -9.32
CA ALA A 46 5.36 -12.19 -8.69
C ALA A 46 4.90 -13.60 -9.14
N LYS A 47 5.13 -14.63 -8.31
CA LYS A 47 4.78 -16.01 -8.69
C LYS A 47 3.27 -16.28 -8.67
N TYR A 48 2.50 -15.57 -7.84
CA TYR A 48 1.13 -15.98 -7.49
C TYR A 48 0.04 -15.06 -8.02
N PHE A 49 0.37 -13.89 -8.56
CA PHE A 49 -0.58 -12.95 -9.14
C PHE A 49 -1.77 -12.63 -8.22
N THR A 50 -1.55 -12.67 -6.90
CA THR A 50 -2.62 -12.58 -5.90
C THR A 50 -3.37 -11.26 -6.01
N ASP A 51 -2.64 -10.16 -6.18
CA ASP A 51 -3.21 -8.82 -6.31
C ASP A 51 -3.94 -8.64 -7.66
N PHE A 52 -3.46 -9.27 -8.73
CA PHE A 52 -4.15 -9.29 -10.03
C PHE A 52 -5.50 -10.03 -9.95
N LEU A 53 -5.51 -11.22 -9.35
CA LEU A 53 -6.73 -12.00 -9.14
C LEU A 53 -7.74 -11.24 -8.26
N LEU A 54 -7.25 -10.65 -7.16
CA LEU A 54 -8.07 -9.85 -6.26
C LEU A 54 -8.75 -8.71 -7.01
N LEU A 55 -7.98 -7.88 -7.71
CA LEU A 55 -8.52 -6.69 -8.38
C LEU A 55 -9.39 -7.05 -9.59
N HIS A 56 -9.09 -8.14 -10.28
CA HIS A 56 -9.98 -8.69 -11.30
C HIS A 56 -11.33 -9.11 -10.73
N ASN A 57 -11.34 -9.85 -9.62
CA ASN A 57 -12.56 -10.36 -9.01
C ASN A 57 -13.40 -9.26 -8.38
N GLU A 58 -12.78 -8.30 -7.70
CA GLU A 58 -13.47 -7.23 -6.98
C GLU A 58 -14.02 -6.13 -7.90
N PHE A 59 -13.30 -5.80 -8.98
CA PHE A 59 -13.60 -4.63 -9.82
C PHE A 59 -13.79 -4.96 -11.30
N GLY A 60 -13.67 -6.23 -11.71
CA GLY A 60 -13.83 -6.64 -13.10
C GLY A 60 -12.73 -6.14 -14.04
N ILE A 61 -11.54 -5.80 -13.53
CA ILE A 61 -10.47 -5.19 -14.34
C ILE A 61 -9.95 -6.20 -15.37
N THR A 62 -10.02 -5.85 -16.65
CA THR A 62 -9.51 -6.68 -17.76
C THR A 62 -8.31 -6.07 -18.48
N ASP A 63 -7.93 -4.83 -18.20
CA ASP A 63 -6.69 -4.23 -18.70
C ASP A 63 -5.66 -4.29 -17.58
N MET A 64 -4.78 -5.30 -17.59
CA MET A 64 -3.83 -5.55 -16.51
C MET A 64 -2.41 -5.73 -17.04
N ILE A 65 -1.45 -5.03 -16.43
CA ILE A 65 -0.02 -5.10 -16.78
C ILE A 65 0.76 -5.57 -15.56
N SER A 66 1.43 -6.71 -15.69
CA SER A 66 2.37 -7.25 -14.71
C SER A 66 3.80 -6.96 -15.15
N ILE A 67 4.54 -6.23 -14.32
CA ILE A 67 5.94 -5.88 -14.55
C ILE A 67 6.82 -6.85 -13.75
N GLU A 68 7.69 -7.61 -14.42
CA GLU A 68 8.52 -8.64 -13.79
C GLU A 68 10.02 -8.45 -14.12
N ALA A 69 10.83 -8.12 -13.11
CA ALA A 69 12.25 -7.85 -13.30
C ALA A 69 13.11 -9.09 -13.61
N GLN A 70 12.71 -10.27 -13.13
CA GLN A 70 13.47 -11.53 -13.25
C GLN A 70 13.22 -12.20 -14.61
N LYS A 71 13.87 -11.69 -15.66
CA LYS A 71 13.75 -12.17 -17.06
C LYS A 71 14.06 -13.67 -17.18
N GLU A 72 14.98 -14.18 -16.38
CA GLU A 72 15.34 -15.60 -16.33
C GLU A 72 14.22 -16.53 -15.84
N ARG A 73 13.21 -15.99 -15.16
CA ARG A 73 12.03 -16.72 -14.69
C ARG A 73 10.80 -16.54 -15.59
N GLN A 74 10.95 -15.88 -16.74
CA GLN A 74 9.86 -15.60 -17.69
C GLN A 74 8.98 -16.83 -17.97
N VAL A 75 9.58 -17.98 -18.32
CA VAL A 75 8.83 -19.22 -18.60
C VAL A 75 7.94 -19.63 -17.42
N ARG A 76 8.43 -19.44 -16.19
CA ARG A 76 7.67 -19.76 -14.98
C ARG A 76 6.56 -18.76 -14.74
N TYR A 77 6.80 -17.47 -14.94
CA TYR A 77 5.76 -16.45 -14.77
C TYR A 77 4.64 -16.62 -15.81
N ASP A 78 5.00 -16.82 -17.08
CA ASP A 78 4.04 -17.08 -18.15
C ASP A 78 3.21 -18.35 -17.88
N PHE A 79 3.84 -19.40 -17.34
CA PHE A 79 3.14 -20.62 -16.93
C PHE A 79 2.14 -20.39 -15.79
N ASN A 80 2.51 -19.61 -14.76
CA ASN A 80 1.66 -19.34 -13.60
C ASN A 80 0.64 -18.22 -13.85
N LYS A 81 0.64 -17.57 -15.02
CA LYS A 81 -0.25 -16.45 -15.34
C LYS A 81 -1.71 -16.92 -15.28
N PRO A 82 -2.51 -16.46 -14.30
CA PRO A 82 -3.81 -17.08 -14.05
C PRO A 82 -4.89 -16.61 -15.02
N LEU A 83 -4.74 -15.42 -15.60
CA LEU A 83 -5.75 -14.79 -16.44
C LEU A 83 -5.15 -14.36 -17.77
N LYS A 84 -5.87 -14.64 -18.86
CA LYS A 84 -5.42 -14.29 -20.23
C LYS A 84 -5.23 -12.78 -20.41
N CYS A 85 -6.04 -11.97 -19.73
CA CYS A 85 -6.03 -10.51 -19.80
C CYS A 85 -4.82 -9.85 -19.11
N ILE A 86 -4.03 -10.60 -18.34
CA ILE A 86 -2.77 -10.10 -17.78
C ILE A 86 -1.71 -10.05 -18.89
N GLN A 87 -1.15 -8.87 -19.11
CA GLN A 87 -0.04 -8.63 -20.02
C GLN A 87 1.27 -8.71 -19.23
N MET A 88 2.18 -9.59 -19.65
CA MET A 88 3.48 -9.77 -18.99
C MET A 88 4.53 -8.86 -19.64
N TRP A 89 5.15 -7.99 -18.86
CA TRP A 89 6.19 -7.06 -19.29
C TRP A 89 7.46 -7.29 -18.46
N TYR A 90 8.54 -7.71 -19.13
CA TYR A 90 9.75 -8.17 -18.45
C TYR A 90 10.85 -7.09 -18.43
N GLY A 91 11.20 -6.62 -17.24
CA GLY A 91 12.13 -5.52 -17.01
C GLY A 91 11.95 -4.93 -15.61
N THR A 92 12.86 -4.05 -15.20
CA THR A 92 12.65 -3.30 -13.94
C THR A 92 11.49 -2.32 -14.10
N THR A 93 10.89 -1.88 -13.00
CA THR A 93 9.83 -0.85 -13.01
C THR A 93 10.29 0.44 -13.69
N ASN A 94 11.52 0.88 -13.40
CA ASN A 94 12.13 2.05 -14.04
C ASN A 94 12.33 1.88 -15.56
N GLU A 95 12.53 0.65 -16.05
CA GLU A 95 12.61 0.35 -17.48
C GLU A 95 11.22 0.35 -18.12
N ILE A 96 10.23 -0.28 -17.48
CA ILE A 96 8.94 -0.58 -18.10
C ILE A 96 7.93 0.56 -17.98
N LEU A 97 7.81 1.23 -16.82
CA LEU A 97 6.82 2.30 -16.62
C LEU A 97 6.91 3.41 -17.68
N PRO A 98 8.11 3.89 -18.10
CA PRO A 98 8.21 4.90 -19.16
C PRO A 98 7.75 4.44 -20.55
N GLN A 99 7.65 3.13 -20.78
CA GLN A 99 7.24 2.55 -22.06
C GLN A 99 5.72 2.37 -22.17
N ILE A 100 5.00 2.44 -21.05
CA ILE A 100 3.55 2.29 -21.04
C ILE A 100 2.92 3.57 -21.61
N SER A 101 2.12 3.40 -22.66
CA SER A 101 1.36 4.49 -23.29
C SER A 101 -0.10 4.55 -22.81
N GLY A 102 -0.74 5.69 -22.99
CA GLY A 102 -2.17 5.86 -22.76
C GLY A 102 -2.55 5.97 -21.29
N PHE A 103 -1.67 6.51 -20.44
CA PHE A 103 -1.98 6.83 -19.04
C PHE A 103 -3.14 7.84 -18.90
N ASP A 104 -3.43 8.60 -19.96
CA ASP A 104 -4.52 9.58 -20.05
C ASP A 104 -5.87 8.99 -20.47
N GLN A 105 -5.89 7.76 -21.00
CA GLN A 105 -7.07 7.18 -21.65
C GLN A 105 -8.09 6.59 -20.67
N LYS A 106 -7.65 6.21 -19.47
CA LYS A 106 -8.49 5.55 -18.46
C LYS A 106 -7.89 5.72 -17.07
N MET A 107 -8.63 5.32 -16.04
CA MET A 107 -8.14 5.34 -14.67
C MET A 107 -7.05 4.28 -14.51
N ASN A 108 -5.86 4.68 -14.07
CA ASN A 108 -4.79 3.77 -13.71
C ASN A 108 -4.82 3.54 -12.20
N LEU A 109 -4.89 2.28 -11.81
CA LEU A 109 -4.61 1.80 -10.48
C LEU A 109 -3.21 1.18 -10.51
N ILE A 110 -2.23 1.87 -9.96
CA ILE A 110 -0.84 1.41 -9.96
C ILE A 110 -0.47 0.96 -8.56
N TRP A 111 -0.17 -0.30 -8.35
CA TRP A 111 0.32 -0.78 -7.05
C TRP A 111 1.63 -1.52 -7.22
N LEU A 112 2.73 -0.87 -6.82
CA LEU A 112 4.06 -1.46 -6.84
C LEU A 112 4.37 -2.03 -5.46
N ASP A 113 4.09 -3.32 -5.29
CA ASP A 113 4.34 -4.07 -4.05
C ASP A 113 5.78 -4.60 -3.99
N PHE A 114 6.74 -3.76 -3.62
CA PHE A 114 8.15 -4.16 -3.52
C PHE A 114 8.40 -4.97 -2.23
N ASP A 115 9.24 -5.99 -2.34
CA ASP A 115 9.78 -6.73 -1.18
C ASP A 115 11.12 -6.17 -0.67
N ASP A 116 11.76 -5.31 -1.44
CA ASP A 116 13.02 -4.67 -1.11
C ASP A 116 12.86 -3.40 -0.24
N ALA A 117 13.97 -2.97 0.36
CA ALA A 117 14.01 -1.74 1.15
C ALA A 117 13.78 -0.51 0.27
N PHE A 118 13.16 0.54 0.83
CA PHE A 118 12.95 1.78 0.11
C PHE A 118 14.28 2.39 -0.36
N GLY A 119 14.31 2.84 -1.62
CA GLY A 119 15.52 3.31 -2.26
C GLY A 119 15.25 4.12 -3.53
N GLU A 120 16.36 4.49 -4.18
CA GLU A 120 16.39 5.43 -5.31
C GLU A 120 15.46 5.02 -6.48
N SER A 121 15.41 3.74 -6.83
CA SER A 121 14.58 3.24 -7.93
C SER A 121 13.09 3.55 -7.74
N MET A 122 12.58 3.41 -6.52
CA MET A 122 11.16 3.67 -6.21
C MET A 122 10.82 5.16 -6.38
N LEU A 123 11.78 6.06 -6.17
CA LEU A 123 11.60 7.49 -6.36
C LEU A 123 11.57 7.87 -7.85
N TYR A 124 12.36 7.21 -8.69
CA TYR A 124 12.24 7.35 -10.15
C TYR A 124 10.92 6.76 -10.69
N ASP A 125 10.41 5.70 -10.08
CA ASP A 125 9.08 5.15 -10.40
C ASP A 125 7.99 6.17 -10.07
N LEU A 126 8.02 6.76 -8.87
CA LEU A 126 7.11 7.85 -8.48
C LEU A 126 7.17 9.03 -9.45
N GLN A 127 8.38 9.45 -9.85
CA GLN A 127 8.54 10.50 -10.84
C GLN A 127 7.86 10.16 -12.17
N THR A 128 8.03 8.93 -12.64
CA THR A 128 7.40 8.46 -13.88
C THR A 128 5.88 8.40 -13.73
N ILE A 129 5.38 7.89 -12.62
CA ILE A 129 3.94 7.78 -12.35
C ILE A 129 3.30 9.17 -12.29
N CYS A 130 3.76 10.05 -11.39
CA CYS A 130 3.16 11.37 -11.17
C CYS A 130 3.20 12.27 -12.41
N ARG A 131 4.18 12.07 -13.29
CA ARG A 131 4.27 12.79 -14.57
C ARG A 131 3.20 12.35 -15.58
N ASN A 132 2.83 11.07 -15.60
CA ASN A 132 2.05 10.50 -16.70
C ASN A 132 0.58 10.24 -16.36
N ILE A 133 0.23 9.89 -15.12
CA ILE A 133 -1.14 9.52 -14.77
C ILE A 133 -2.11 10.72 -14.83
N ASN A 134 -3.37 10.45 -15.19
CA ASN A 134 -4.44 11.45 -15.23
C ASN A 134 -5.12 11.66 -13.88
N ILE A 135 -5.91 12.73 -13.79
CA ILE A 135 -6.82 12.98 -12.67
C ILE A 135 -7.74 11.76 -12.49
N GLY A 136 -7.84 11.27 -11.25
CA GLY A 136 -8.57 10.05 -10.92
C GLY A 136 -7.73 8.81 -10.75
N SER A 137 -6.55 8.77 -11.35
CA SER A 137 -5.65 7.64 -11.19
C SER A 137 -5.08 7.59 -9.78
N MET A 138 -4.92 6.37 -9.28
CA MET A 138 -4.36 6.10 -7.97
C MET A 138 -3.05 5.36 -8.10
N PHE A 139 -2.13 5.63 -7.19
CA PHE A 139 -0.93 4.83 -7.06
C PHE A 139 -0.60 4.54 -5.59
N PHE A 140 -0.02 3.37 -5.37
CA PHE A 140 0.45 2.88 -4.08
C PHE A 140 1.81 2.22 -4.24
N ILE A 141 2.70 2.47 -3.28
CA ILE A 141 3.99 1.79 -3.19
C ILE A 141 4.04 1.09 -1.85
N SER A 142 4.34 -0.21 -1.87
CA SER A 142 4.70 -0.96 -0.68
C SER A 142 6.20 -1.24 -0.69
N CYS A 143 6.86 -1.10 0.45
CA CYS A 143 8.29 -1.34 0.58
C CYS A 143 8.69 -1.65 2.01
N ASN A 144 9.87 -2.26 2.17
CA ASN A 144 10.46 -2.50 3.48
C ASN A 144 11.07 -1.19 4.01
N HIS A 145 10.75 -0.82 5.26
CA HIS A 145 11.23 0.40 5.89
C HIS A 145 12.35 0.18 6.92
N SER A 146 13.00 -0.98 6.90
CA SER A 146 14.11 -1.35 7.78
C SER A 146 15.46 -1.21 7.08
N TYR A 147 16.44 -0.68 7.83
CA TYR A 147 17.79 -0.43 7.35
C TYR A 147 18.82 -0.98 8.33
N ARG A 148 20.02 -1.28 7.84
CA ARG A 148 21.09 -1.91 8.63
C ARG A 148 21.65 -0.93 9.67
N GLY A 149 22.22 -1.49 10.73
CA GLY A 149 22.83 -0.73 11.83
C GLY A 149 22.01 -0.82 13.12
N GLU A 150 22.72 -0.80 14.25
CA GLU A 150 22.08 -0.77 15.58
C GLU A 150 21.86 0.67 16.02
N LYS A 151 22.81 1.55 15.68
CA LYS A 151 22.78 2.97 16.03
C LYS A 151 22.08 3.80 14.96
N GLN A 152 21.51 4.93 15.39
CA GLN A 152 20.86 5.90 14.50
C GLN A 152 21.79 6.37 13.36
N SER A 153 23.06 6.60 13.64
CA SER A 153 24.04 7.03 12.63
C SER A 153 24.30 5.97 11.56
N GLU A 154 24.33 4.70 11.94
CA GLU A 154 24.54 3.58 10.99
C GLU A 154 23.29 3.41 10.11
N LYS A 155 22.10 3.51 10.69
CA LYS A 155 20.83 3.49 9.95
C LYS A 155 20.74 4.65 8.98
N ARG A 156 21.14 5.86 9.41
CA ARG A 156 21.19 7.04 8.56
C ARG A 156 22.10 6.84 7.36
N GLU A 157 23.27 6.21 7.56
CA GLU A 157 24.19 5.94 6.46
C GLU A 157 23.65 4.87 5.51
N SER A 158 23.13 3.76 6.04
CA SER A 158 22.48 2.73 5.22
C SER A 158 21.29 3.28 4.43
N PHE A 159 20.54 4.23 5.00
CA PHE A 159 19.46 4.92 4.32
C PHE A 159 19.97 5.84 3.21
N ARG A 160 21.01 6.64 3.49
CA ARG A 160 21.69 7.52 2.52
C ARG A 160 22.16 6.74 1.30
N GLU A 161 22.84 5.62 1.52
CA GLU A 161 23.29 4.73 0.43
C GLU A 161 22.12 4.24 -0.43
N SER A 162 20.99 3.90 0.20
CA SER A 162 19.80 3.39 -0.49
C SER A 162 19.08 4.47 -1.31
N THR A 163 18.97 5.69 -0.79
CA THR A 163 18.22 6.80 -1.42
C THR A 163 19.06 7.64 -2.38
N GLY A 164 20.39 7.54 -2.30
CA GLY A 164 21.31 8.23 -3.19
C GLY A 164 21.08 9.75 -3.21
N ILE A 165 20.85 10.29 -4.42
CA ILE A 165 20.67 11.73 -4.65
C ILE A 165 19.43 12.32 -3.96
N PHE A 166 18.48 11.50 -3.52
CA PHE A 166 17.25 11.94 -2.88
C PHE A 166 17.34 12.04 -1.36
N PHE A 167 18.50 11.73 -0.79
CA PHE A 167 18.71 11.84 0.65
C PHE A 167 18.56 13.29 1.14
N ASP A 168 17.74 13.50 2.18
CA ASP A 168 17.55 14.83 2.80
C ASP A 168 18.49 15.01 4.00
N GLU A 169 19.51 15.87 3.83
CA GLU A 169 20.48 16.22 4.87
C GLU A 169 19.86 16.95 6.08
N ASN A 170 18.67 17.55 5.92
CA ASN A 170 18.01 18.30 6.98
C ASN A 170 17.27 17.42 7.98
N ILE A 171 17.07 16.14 7.67
CA ILE A 171 16.46 15.18 8.60
C ILE A 171 17.44 14.88 9.73
N LYS A 172 16.98 15.09 10.96
CA LYS A 172 17.80 14.94 12.17
C LYS A 172 18.23 13.49 12.33
N ASN A 173 19.47 13.27 12.78
CA ASN A 173 19.98 11.92 13.07
C ASN A 173 19.06 11.14 14.04
N GLY A 174 18.42 11.83 15.00
CA GLY A 174 17.48 11.24 15.95
C GLY A 174 16.20 10.65 15.35
N ASP A 175 15.91 10.91 14.07
CA ASP A 175 14.74 10.38 13.36
C ASP A 175 15.03 9.06 12.63
N TYR A 176 16.30 8.66 12.50
CA TYR A 176 16.70 7.38 11.89
C TYR A 176 16.58 6.22 12.89
N THR A 177 15.33 5.91 13.27
CA THR A 177 14.96 4.80 14.17
C THR A 177 13.89 3.95 13.51
N ASN A 178 13.78 2.66 13.87
CA ASN A 178 12.77 1.76 13.28
C ASN A 178 11.35 2.34 13.33
N LYS A 179 11.00 3.01 14.44
CA LYS A 179 9.67 3.62 14.64
C LYS A 179 9.45 4.85 13.75
N LYS A 180 10.50 5.62 13.47
CA LYS A 180 10.40 6.89 12.72
C LYS A 180 10.75 6.75 11.24
N MET A 181 11.35 5.63 10.82
CA MET A 181 11.70 5.39 9.41
C MET A 181 10.52 5.56 8.44
N PRO A 182 9.28 5.08 8.73
CA PRO A 182 8.16 5.30 7.83
C PRO A 182 7.88 6.79 7.55
N TYR A 183 8.04 7.65 8.55
CA TYR A 183 7.84 9.10 8.43
C TYR A 183 8.99 9.78 7.66
N VAL A 184 10.22 9.30 7.86
CA VAL A 184 11.39 9.75 7.08
C VAL A 184 11.18 9.43 5.58
N ILE A 185 10.75 8.20 5.27
CA ILE A 185 10.44 7.77 3.91
C ILE A 185 9.30 8.59 3.32
N LYS A 186 8.20 8.74 4.06
CA LYS A 186 7.05 9.57 3.67
C LYS A 186 7.48 10.98 3.30
N LYS A 187 8.28 11.64 4.14
CA LYS A 187 8.76 13.01 3.88
C LYS A 187 9.47 13.11 2.52
N ILE A 188 10.35 12.17 2.21
CA ILE A 188 11.09 12.15 0.93
C ILE A 188 10.15 11.87 -0.25
N ILE A 189 9.20 10.95 -0.09
CA ILE A 189 8.16 10.68 -1.08
C ILE A 189 7.33 11.94 -1.35
N ASP A 190 6.86 12.63 -0.32
CA ASP A 190 6.06 13.85 -0.44
C ASP A 190 6.86 14.97 -1.12
N ASP A 191 8.13 15.14 -0.75
CA ASP A 191 9.03 16.11 -1.39
C ASP A 191 9.22 15.81 -2.88
N GLN A 192 9.38 14.54 -3.26
CA GLN A 192 9.47 14.15 -4.66
C GLN A 192 8.16 14.37 -5.42
N ILE A 193 7.04 13.91 -4.88
CA ILE A 193 5.73 14.08 -5.53
C ILE A 193 5.44 15.56 -5.73
N ARG A 194 5.60 16.39 -4.69
CA ARG A 194 5.41 17.84 -4.75
C ARG A 194 6.24 18.46 -5.87
N ARG A 195 7.54 18.12 -5.94
CA ARG A 195 8.46 18.64 -6.96
C ARG A 195 7.99 18.31 -8.37
N ILE A 196 7.51 17.08 -8.60
CA ILE A 196 7.08 16.61 -9.92
C ILE A 196 5.73 17.22 -10.32
N ILE A 197 4.77 17.28 -9.40
CA ILE A 197 3.46 17.90 -9.64
C ILE A 197 3.60 19.40 -9.89
N ASP A 198 4.44 20.11 -9.10
CA ASP A 198 4.73 21.53 -9.32
C ASP A 198 5.34 21.79 -10.70
N LEU A 199 6.27 20.93 -11.14
CA LEU A 199 6.85 21.02 -12.46
C LEU A 199 5.79 20.81 -13.54
N ARG A 200 4.97 19.76 -13.40
CA ARG A 200 3.90 19.41 -14.34
C ARG A 200 2.92 20.57 -14.52
N ASN A 201 2.44 21.15 -13.43
CA ASN A 201 1.51 22.28 -13.43
C ASN A 201 2.09 23.55 -14.07
N ARG A 202 3.43 23.72 -14.08
CA ARG A 202 4.09 24.85 -14.76
C ARG A 202 4.29 24.61 -16.25
N THR A 203 4.48 23.35 -16.67
CA THR A 203 4.82 23.00 -18.06
C THR A 203 3.62 22.66 -18.91
N GLU A 204 2.58 22.06 -18.33
CA GLU A 204 1.38 21.63 -19.04
C GLU A 204 0.31 22.73 -18.98
N LYS A 205 -0.32 23.02 -20.13
CA LYS A 205 -1.49 23.89 -20.17
C LYS A 205 -2.73 23.03 -19.92
N GLY A 206 -3.44 23.26 -18.83
CA GLY A 206 -4.64 22.48 -18.50
C GLY A 206 -5.12 22.71 -17.07
N THR A 207 -5.93 21.78 -16.58
CA THR A 207 -6.39 21.75 -15.20
C THR A 207 -5.21 21.52 -14.25
N THR A 208 -5.12 22.33 -13.20
CA THR A 208 -4.15 22.13 -12.12
C THR A 208 -4.39 20.78 -11.47
N VAL A 209 -3.32 20.00 -11.33
CA VAL A 209 -3.38 18.68 -10.67
C VAL A 209 -2.75 18.80 -9.28
N GLU A 210 -3.35 18.11 -8.31
CA GLU A 210 -2.83 17.96 -6.96
C GLU A 210 -2.70 16.47 -6.62
N TYR A 211 -1.73 16.12 -5.78
CA TYR A 211 -1.66 14.80 -5.16
C TYR A 211 -2.36 14.84 -3.80
N MET A 212 -3.37 13.99 -3.62
CA MET A 212 -4.04 13.79 -2.35
C MET A 212 -3.68 12.40 -1.82
N GLN A 213 -2.95 12.36 -0.70
CA GLN A 213 -2.67 11.10 -0.01
C GLN A 213 -3.98 10.51 0.50
N LEU A 214 -4.14 9.20 0.33
CA LEU A 214 -5.30 8.45 0.85
C LEU A 214 -4.87 7.33 1.79
N LEU A 215 -3.60 6.93 1.74
CA LEU A 215 -3.13 5.76 2.46
C LEU A 215 -1.70 5.96 2.98
N PHE A 216 -1.50 5.65 4.27
CA PHE A 216 -0.19 5.51 4.89
C PHE A 216 -0.24 4.44 5.98
N LEU A 217 0.17 3.22 5.63
CA LEU A 217 0.08 2.03 6.46
C LEU A 217 1.46 1.51 6.84
N THR A 218 1.54 0.84 7.99
CA THR A 218 2.67 -0.06 8.34
C THR A 218 2.14 -1.41 8.78
N TYR A 219 2.86 -2.48 8.46
CA TYR A 219 2.50 -3.84 8.86
C TYR A 219 3.72 -4.74 8.92
N GLN A 220 3.59 -5.90 9.58
CA GLN A 220 4.69 -6.86 9.69
C GLN A 220 4.20 -8.31 9.73
N ASP A 221 4.35 -9.03 8.61
CA ASP A 221 4.19 -10.50 8.54
C ASP A 221 5.55 -11.23 8.57
N GLY A 222 6.61 -10.52 8.96
CA GLY A 222 7.98 -11.01 9.01
C GLY A 222 8.96 -9.83 9.00
N ALA A 223 9.01 -9.11 7.89
CA ALA A 223 9.77 -7.87 7.76
C ALA A 223 8.87 -6.63 7.96
N PRO A 224 9.38 -5.52 8.53
CA PRO A 224 8.63 -4.27 8.64
C PRO A 224 8.37 -3.66 7.26
N MET A 225 7.09 -3.55 6.91
CA MET A 225 6.62 -3.03 5.64
C MET A 225 5.80 -1.77 5.85
N MET A 226 5.85 -0.87 4.86
CA MET A 226 4.93 0.26 4.77
C MET A 226 4.29 0.29 3.39
N THR A 227 3.09 0.87 3.32
CA THR A 227 2.42 1.19 2.06
C THR A 227 1.92 2.60 2.10
N ILE A 228 2.26 3.38 1.09
CA ILE A 228 1.88 4.78 0.98
C ILE A 228 1.41 5.08 -0.44
N GLY A 229 0.39 5.94 -0.55
CA GLY A 229 -0.15 6.30 -1.83
C GLY A 229 -1.41 7.13 -1.74
N GLY A 230 -1.96 7.42 -2.91
CA GLY A 230 -3.08 8.32 -3.05
C GLY A 230 -3.52 8.48 -4.49
N ILE A 231 -4.16 9.61 -4.74
CA ILE A 231 -4.85 9.92 -5.99
C ILE A 231 -4.38 11.26 -6.54
N LEU A 232 -4.32 11.39 -7.86
CA LEU A 232 -4.21 12.70 -8.51
C LEU A 232 -5.60 13.28 -8.70
N VAL A 233 -5.81 14.50 -8.25
CA VAL A 233 -7.10 15.18 -8.24
C VAL A 233 -7.01 16.56 -8.88
N ASP A 234 -8.15 17.04 -9.37
CA ASP A 234 -8.40 18.46 -9.55
C ASP A 234 -9.30 18.98 -8.41
N ASP A 235 -9.63 20.26 -8.44
CA ASP A 235 -10.49 20.89 -7.43
C ASP A 235 -11.87 20.22 -7.35
N GLU A 236 -12.44 19.79 -8.48
CA GLU A 236 -13.76 19.15 -8.50
C GLU A 236 -13.73 17.79 -7.80
N LEU A 237 -12.79 16.91 -8.19
CA LEU A 237 -12.67 15.58 -7.61
C LEU A 237 -12.27 15.66 -6.13
N LYS A 238 -11.38 16.56 -5.77
CA LYS A 238 -10.98 16.80 -4.37
C LYS A 238 -12.19 17.18 -3.51
N ASN A 239 -13.05 18.07 -4.00
CA ASN A 239 -14.28 18.46 -3.30
C ASN A 239 -15.23 17.28 -3.14
N LYS A 240 -15.45 16.49 -4.19
CA LYS A 240 -16.28 15.28 -4.11
C LYS A 240 -15.75 14.26 -3.10
N ILE A 241 -14.43 14.06 -3.04
CA ILE A 241 -13.80 13.18 -2.05
C ILE A 241 -14.01 13.72 -0.63
N ASN A 242 -13.81 15.02 -0.40
CA ASN A 242 -14.04 15.62 0.91
C ASN A 242 -15.51 15.52 1.36
N GLU A 243 -16.46 15.76 0.44
CA GLU A 243 -17.90 15.67 0.71
C GLU A 243 -18.36 14.23 1.01
N SER A 244 -17.68 13.23 0.47
CA SER A 244 -17.97 11.81 0.73
C SER A 244 -17.64 11.36 2.15
N LYS A 245 -16.84 12.14 2.89
CA LYS A 245 -16.39 11.85 4.27
C LYS A 245 -15.76 10.46 4.44
N ILE A 246 -15.03 9.98 3.42
CA ILE A 246 -14.36 8.67 3.49
C ILE A 246 -13.34 8.59 4.64
N VAL A 247 -12.68 9.69 4.98
CA VAL A 247 -11.73 9.78 6.11
C VAL A 247 -12.44 9.53 7.46
N ASP A 248 -13.69 10.01 7.61
CA ASP A 248 -14.49 9.77 8.81
C ASP A 248 -15.00 8.31 8.87
N LYS A 249 -15.29 7.73 7.70
CA LYS A 249 -15.84 6.36 7.57
C LYS A 249 -14.80 5.27 7.78
N TYR A 250 -13.54 5.53 7.40
CA TYR A 250 -12.47 4.54 7.41
C TYR A 250 -11.24 5.07 8.14
N THR A 251 -10.98 4.50 9.32
CA THR A 251 -9.86 4.90 10.20
C THR A 251 -8.47 4.70 9.59
N PHE A 252 -8.35 3.87 8.56
CA PHE A 252 -7.07 3.60 7.88
C PHE A 252 -6.77 4.58 6.74
N ILE A 253 -7.76 5.34 6.28
CA ILE A 253 -7.55 6.39 5.29
C ILE A 253 -6.85 7.55 5.99
N SER A 254 -5.74 7.98 5.41
CA SER A 254 -4.90 9.03 5.98
C SER A 254 -4.54 10.05 4.91
N ASP A 255 -4.99 11.27 5.11
CA ASP A 255 -4.70 12.45 4.30
C ASP A 255 -3.54 13.29 4.87
N GLY A 256 -2.91 12.83 5.95
CA GLY A 256 -1.89 13.58 6.68
C GLY A 256 -0.70 12.73 7.16
N GLU A 257 -0.14 13.11 8.30
CA GLU A 257 1.07 12.47 8.87
C GLU A 257 0.78 11.18 9.65
N ASN A 258 -0.50 10.88 9.91
CA ASN A 258 -0.86 9.75 10.77
C ASN A 258 -0.66 8.43 10.01
N VAL A 259 0.23 7.58 10.55
CA VAL A 259 0.38 6.20 10.08
C VAL A 259 -0.68 5.32 10.72
N PHE A 260 -1.31 4.46 9.94
CA PHE A 260 -2.15 3.39 10.46
C PHE A 260 -1.34 2.10 10.54
N SER A 261 -1.16 1.58 11.75
CA SER A 261 -0.42 0.33 11.98
C SER A 261 -1.37 -0.86 12.00
N ILE A 262 -1.17 -1.80 11.08
CA ILE A 262 -1.86 -3.10 11.08
C ILE A 262 -1.11 -4.01 12.05
N ASP A 263 -1.50 -3.91 13.32
CA ASP A 263 -0.96 -4.72 14.41
C ASP A 263 -1.95 -5.82 14.78
N ILE A 264 -1.61 -7.06 14.48
CA ILE A 264 -2.49 -8.21 14.74
C ILE A 264 -2.17 -8.77 16.13
N PRO A 265 -3.10 -8.71 17.10
CA PRO A 265 -2.88 -9.29 18.42
C PRO A 265 -2.88 -10.81 18.36
N CYS A 266 -2.14 -11.43 19.27
CA CYS A 266 -1.98 -12.89 19.36
C CYS A 266 -3.19 -13.54 20.04
N LEU A 267 -4.32 -13.58 19.34
CA LEU A 267 -5.58 -14.10 19.86
C LEU A 267 -5.94 -15.45 19.25
N THR A 268 -6.49 -16.35 20.06
CA THR A 268 -7.13 -17.58 19.64
C THR A 268 -8.52 -17.29 19.04
N ASN A 269 -9.06 -18.24 18.28
CA ASN A 269 -10.41 -18.11 17.72
C ASN A 269 -11.49 -17.88 18.79
N LYS A 270 -11.36 -18.46 19.99
CA LYS A 270 -12.33 -18.25 21.07
C LYS A 270 -12.26 -16.83 21.62
N GLU A 271 -11.06 -16.30 21.80
CA GLU A 271 -10.84 -14.92 22.26
C GLU A 271 -11.32 -13.92 21.20
N ILE A 272 -11.07 -14.16 19.91
CA ILE A 272 -11.64 -13.36 18.82
C ILE A 272 -13.17 -13.33 18.88
N GLN A 273 -13.83 -14.49 19.05
CA GLN A 273 -15.29 -14.55 19.15
C GLN A 273 -15.81 -13.82 20.39
N LEU A 274 -15.10 -13.91 21.51
CA LEU A 274 -15.42 -13.18 22.72
C LEU A 274 -15.34 -11.67 22.49
N ILE A 275 -14.25 -11.18 21.88
CA ILE A 275 -14.10 -9.76 21.56
C ILE A 275 -15.22 -9.30 20.62
N LEU A 276 -15.45 -10.02 19.52
CA LEU A 276 -16.50 -9.69 18.55
C LEU A 276 -17.89 -9.58 19.17
N LYS A 277 -18.21 -10.42 20.16
CA LYS A 277 -19.48 -10.37 20.87
C LYS A 277 -19.66 -9.09 21.69
N ASN A 278 -18.57 -8.47 22.12
CA ASN A 278 -18.56 -7.32 23.01
C ASN A 278 -18.19 -6.00 22.31
N LEU A 279 -17.84 -5.99 21.02
CA LEU A 279 -17.55 -4.76 20.30
C LEU A 279 -18.83 -3.98 19.93
N PRO A 280 -18.81 -2.62 19.99
CA PRO A 280 -17.75 -1.79 20.57
C PRO A 280 -17.77 -1.85 22.10
N ILE A 281 -16.60 -1.77 22.74
CA ILE A 281 -16.47 -1.71 24.20
C ILE A 281 -15.60 -0.52 24.63
N SER A 282 -16.11 0.27 25.56
CA SER A 282 -15.35 1.37 26.17
C SER A 282 -14.35 0.87 27.21
N LYS A 283 -13.39 1.72 27.59
CA LYS A 283 -12.41 1.36 28.63
C LYS A 283 -13.09 1.18 29.98
N GLU A 284 -14.11 1.97 30.27
CA GLU A 284 -14.91 1.90 31.48
C GLU A 284 -15.67 0.57 31.54
N GLU A 285 -16.38 0.19 30.48
CA GLU A 285 -17.08 -1.10 30.38
C GLU A 285 -16.12 -2.29 30.49
N PHE A 286 -14.93 -2.21 29.87
CA PHE A 286 -13.90 -3.24 30.01
C PHE A 286 -13.44 -3.39 31.47
N GLN A 287 -13.24 -2.28 32.18
CA GLN A 287 -12.80 -2.30 33.59
C GLN A 287 -13.86 -2.86 34.53
N GLU A 288 -15.14 -2.63 34.26
CA GLU A 288 -16.25 -3.20 35.05
C GLU A 288 -16.38 -4.72 34.86
N HIS A 289 -15.96 -5.23 33.70
CA HIS A 289 -16.12 -6.62 33.29
C HIS A 289 -14.79 -7.33 32.99
N GLU A 290 -13.67 -6.88 33.57
CA GLU A 290 -12.32 -7.34 33.23
C GLU A 290 -12.17 -8.88 33.38
N GLU A 291 -12.80 -9.46 34.40
CA GLU A 291 -12.79 -10.91 34.66
C GLU A 291 -13.42 -11.72 33.51
N ASP A 292 -14.38 -11.14 32.77
CA ASP A 292 -15.07 -11.78 31.65
C ASP A 292 -14.21 -11.84 30.37
N PHE A 293 -13.05 -11.15 30.36
CA PHE A 293 -12.10 -11.13 29.24
C PHE A 293 -10.96 -12.14 29.38
N TYR A 294 -10.95 -12.98 30.42
CA TYR A 294 -10.04 -14.13 30.58
C TYR A 294 -8.54 -13.80 30.38
N GLY A 295 -8.11 -12.58 30.72
CA GLY A 295 -6.72 -12.13 30.60
C GLY A 295 -6.37 -11.47 29.27
N ILE A 296 -7.33 -11.26 28.36
CA ILE A 296 -7.16 -10.39 27.19
C ILE A 296 -7.04 -8.94 27.66
N GLU A 297 -5.96 -8.26 27.27
CA GLU A 297 -5.76 -6.87 27.65
C GLU A 297 -6.62 -5.92 26.79
N TYR A 298 -7.08 -4.80 27.37
CA TYR A 298 -7.82 -3.78 26.61
C TYR A 298 -7.05 -3.28 25.38
N GLU A 299 -5.71 -3.22 25.45
CA GLU A 299 -4.89 -2.84 24.29
C GLU A 299 -5.00 -3.85 23.14
N GLU A 300 -5.10 -5.15 23.42
CA GLU A 300 -5.31 -6.18 22.41
C GLU A 300 -6.69 -6.06 21.76
N ILE A 301 -7.72 -5.73 22.56
CA ILE A 301 -9.07 -5.45 22.06
C ILE A 301 -9.04 -4.24 21.12
N CYS A 302 -8.44 -3.12 21.55
CA CYS A 302 -8.33 -1.92 20.71
C CYS A 302 -7.52 -2.17 19.43
N LYS A 303 -6.49 -3.01 19.47
CA LYS A 303 -5.74 -3.42 18.26
C LYS A 303 -6.64 -4.20 17.32
N PHE A 304 -7.37 -5.19 17.83
CA PHE A 304 -8.27 -6.00 17.03
C PHE A 304 -9.45 -5.19 16.45
N GLU A 305 -10.06 -4.30 17.24
CA GLU A 305 -11.16 -3.43 16.82
C GLU A 305 -10.81 -2.54 15.61
N LYS A 306 -9.54 -2.15 15.46
CA LYS A 306 -9.10 -1.39 14.28
C LYS A 306 -9.12 -2.20 12.99
N ILE A 307 -9.04 -3.52 13.07
CA ILE A 307 -8.80 -4.41 11.92
C ILE A 307 -9.85 -5.51 11.73
N TYR A 308 -10.77 -5.72 12.68
CA TYR A 308 -11.67 -6.89 12.69
C TYR A 308 -12.52 -7.03 11.43
N ARG A 309 -12.90 -5.91 10.79
CA ARG A 309 -13.65 -5.90 9.52
C ARG A 309 -12.88 -6.53 8.36
N TYR A 310 -11.55 -6.47 8.45
CA TYR A 310 -10.62 -6.94 7.42
C TYR A 310 -9.92 -8.24 7.80
N TYR A 311 -10.04 -8.67 9.06
CA TYR A 311 -9.41 -9.88 9.55
C TYR A 311 -9.84 -11.13 8.74
N PRO A 312 -8.90 -12.02 8.36
CA PRO A 312 -9.21 -13.22 7.59
C PRO A 312 -9.76 -14.34 8.49
N TYR A 313 -11.07 -14.34 8.76
CA TYR A 313 -11.73 -15.36 9.60
C TYR A 313 -11.72 -16.78 9.02
N TYR A 314 -11.54 -16.89 7.71
CA TYR A 314 -11.47 -18.15 6.99
C TYR A 314 -10.39 -18.03 5.92
N SER A 315 -9.66 -19.12 5.72
CA SER A 315 -8.80 -19.27 4.54
C SER A 315 -9.65 -19.79 3.40
N GLU A 316 -9.98 -18.94 2.43
CA GLU A 316 -10.48 -19.43 1.16
C GLU A 316 -9.35 -20.24 0.48
N GLY A 317 -9.68 -21.43 0.00
CA GLY A 317 -8.76 -22.22 -0.79
C GLY A 317 -8.52 -21.51 -2.12
N VAL A 318 -7.41 -20.81 -2.27
CA VAL A 318 -7.00 -20.30 -3.58
C VAL A 318 -6.51 -21.49 -4.39
N PHE A 319 -7.21 -21.83 -5.47
CA PHE A 319 -6.71 -22.78 -6.45
C PHE A 319 -5.42 -22.23 -7.04
N THR A 320 -4.30 -22.74 -6.54
CA THR A 320 -3.00 -22.59 -7.18
C THR A 320 -2.92 -23.69 -8.23
N THR A 321 -3.37 -23.36 -9.45
CA THR A 321 -3.19 -24.24 -10.62
C THR A 321 -1.75 -24.28 -11.05
#